data_AF-A0A1E5T924-F1
#
_entry.id   AF-A0A1E5T924-F1
#
_cell.length_a   1.000
_cell.length_b   1.000
_cell.length_c   1.000
_cell.angle_alpha   90.00
_cell.angle_beta   90.00
_cell.angle_gamma   90.00
#
_symmetry.space_group_name_H-M   'P 1'
#
loop_
_entity.id
_entity.type
_entity.pdbx_description
1 polymer ?
#
loop_
_entity_poly.entity_id
_entity_poly.type
_entity_poly.pdbx_seq_one_letter_code
_entity_poly.pdbx_strand_id
1 'polypeptide(L)'
;MNITVKIKYALLLLCIVVTSCEYNVEEELQTEGTEEEVVELCNPDVSFVAKIKPIIDNNCIRCHNGSQFPDLRTYTGVSNSAQRVQIRVVNRTMPIGGALTNDEIELIRCWVENGALNN
;
A
#
# COMPACT_ATOMS: atom_id res chain seq x y z
N MET A 1 -51.71 -23.05 40.03
CA MET A 1 -50.59 -23.18 39.06
C MET A 1 -49.35 -23.65 39.81
N ASN A 2 -48.93 -24.90 39.58
CA ASN A 2 -48.00 -25.65 40.45
C ASN A 2 -46.61 -25.03 40.55
N ILE A 3 -46.07 -24.92 41.76
CA ILE A 3 -44.78 -24.26 42.07
C ILE A 3 -43.63 -24.90 41.27
N THR A 4 -43.67 -26.21 41.05
CA THR A 4 -42.72 -26.96 40.21
C THR A 4 -42.76 -26.59 38.73
N VAL A 5 -43.91 -26.15 38.23
CA VAL A 5 -44.10 -25.69 36.85
C VAL A 5 -43.52 -24.28 36.68
N LYS A 6 -43.70 -23.40 37.68
CA LYS A 6 -43.08 -22.06 37.70
C LYS A 6 -41.55 -22.13 37.77
N ILE A 7 -40.97 -23.07 38.52
CA ILE A 7 -39.52 -23.27 38.61
C ILE A 7 -38.94 -23.76 37.27
N LYS A 8 -39.63 -24.69 36.58
CA LYS A 8 -39.22 -25.13 35.24
C LYS A 8 -39.30 -24.01 34.19
N TYR A 9 -40.35 -23.19 34.22
CA TYR A 9 -40.46 -22.05 33.31
C TYR A 9 -39.46 -20.93 33.65
N ALA A 10 -39.15 -20.71 34.93
CA ALA A 10 -38.14 -19.74 35.36
C ALA A 10 -36.71 -20.16 34.94
N LEU A 11 -36.39 -21.46 34.99
CA LEU A 11 -35.10 -21.99 34.50
C LEU A 11 -35.02 -22.00 32.96
N LEU A 12 -36.14 -22.20 32.26
CA LEU A 12 -36.19 -22.17 30.79
C LEU A 12 -36.02 -20.74 30.22
N LEU A 13 -36.51 -19.72 30.93
CA LEU A 13 -36.41 -18.32 30.51
C LEU A 13 -35.02 -17.69 30.72
N LEU A 14 -34.18 -18.23 31.62
CA LEU A 14 -32.86 -17.69 31.93
C LEU A 14 -31.78 -18.06 30.90
N CYS A 15 -31.97 -19.14 30.15
CA CYS A 15 -30.98 -19.62 29.16
C CYS A 15 -31.04 -18.89 27.80
N ILE A 16 -32.06 -18.09 27.53
CA ILE A 16 -32.30 -17.48 26.21
C ILE A 16 -31.49 -16.19 26.01
N VAL A 17 -30.89 -15.64 27.07
CA VAL A 17 -30.30 -14.29 27.05
C VAL A 17 -28.80 -14.26 26.68
N VAL A 18 -28.18 -15.39 26.36
CA VAL A 18 -26.71 -15.48 26.13
C VAL A 18 -26.29 -15.65 24.67
N THR A 19 -27.21 -15.57 23.71
CA THR A 19 -26.89 -15.72 22.28
C THR A 19 -27.51 -14.61 21.44
N SER A 20 -26.88 -13.43 21.40
CA SER A 20 -26.74 -12.62 20.17
C SER A 20 -26.07 -11.27 20.47
N CYS A 21 -24.77 -11.31 20.79
CA CYS A 21 -23.91 -10.20 20.38
C CYS A 21 -23.18 -10.68 19.13
N GLU A 22 -23.89 -10.67 18.00
CA GLU A 22 -23.18 -10.67 16.71
C GLU A 22 -22.56 -9.29 16.55
N TYR A 23 -21.24 -9.23 16.67
CA TYR A 23 -20.46 -8.08 16.20
C TYR A 23 -20.42 -8.20 14.68
N ASN A 24 -21.46 -7.69 14.02
CA ASN A 24 -21.44 -7.51 12.58
C ASN A 24 -20.58 -6.27 12.31
N VAL A 25 -19.30 -6.49 11.97
CA VAL A 25 -18.55 -5.49 11.21
C VAL A 25 -19.20 -5.49 9.84
N GLU A 26 -20.02 -4.48 9.57
CA GLU A 26 -20.41 -4.17 8.22
C GLU A 26 -19.12 -3.76 7.48
N GLU A 27 -18.59 -4.67 6.69
CA GLU A 27 -17.64 -4.32 5.65
C GLU A 27 -18.44 -3.49 4.65
N GLU A 28 -18.31 -2.16 4.75
CA GLU A 28 -18.78 -1.24 3.72
C GLU A 28 -18.02 -1.57 2.44
N LEU A 29 -18.57 -2.49 1.66
CA LEU A 29 -18.29 -2.64 0.25
C LEU A 29 -18.79 -1.37 -0.44
N GLN A 30 -17.95 -0.33 -0.41
CA GLN A 30 -18.14 0.85 -1.24
C GLN A 30 -18.01 0.42 -2.69
N THR A 31 -19.17 0.32 -3.33
CA THR A 31 -19.31 0.34 -4.78
C THR A 31 -20.03 1.64 -5.14
N GLU A 32 -19.49 2.31 -6.16
CA GLU A 32 -20.10 3.40 -6.94
C GLU A 32 -20.14 4.80 -6.29
N GLY A 33 -19.39 5.78 -6.86
CA GLY A 33 -19.86 7.17 -6.77
C GLY A 33 -18.93 8.37 -6.92
N THR A 34 -17.65 8.23 -7.25
CA THR A 34 -16.85 9.28 -7.92
C THR A 34 -15.81 8.58 -8.78
N GLU A 35 -15.50 9.09 -9.97
CA GLU A 35 -14.32 8.66 -10.74
C GLU A 35 -13.03 9.06 -9.98
N GLU A 36 -12.82 8.52 -8.78
CA GLU A 36 -11.50 8.38 -8.21
C GLU A 36 -10.93 7.10 -8.79
N GLU A 37 -10.04 7.27 -9.78
CA GLU A 37 -9.10 6.25 -10.22
C GLU A 37 -8.49 5.61 -8.97
N VAL A 38 -8.94 4.41 -8.61
CA VAL A 38 -8.22 3.57 -7.66
C VAL A 38 -6.91 3.23 -8.37
N VAL A 39 -5.90 4.07 -8.15
CA VAL A 39 -4.57 3.86 -8.70
C VAL A 39 -4.06 2.60 -8.03
N GLU A 40 -4.15 1.47 -8.71
CA GLU A 40 -3.43 0.26 -8.36
C GLU A 40 -1.93 0.60 -8.40
N LEU A 41 -1.39 1.03 -7.26
CA LEU A 41 -0.02 1.55 -7.15
C LEU A 41 1.01 0.47 -7.51
N CYS A 42 0.68 -0.80 -7.28
CA CYS A 42 1.54 -1.91 -7.64
C CYS A 42 0.92 -2.78 -8.73
N ASN A 43 0.86 -2.24 -9.95
CA ASN A 43 0.59 -3.00 -11.16
C ASN A 43 1.91 -3.62 -11.68
N PRO A 44 1.96 -4.90 -12.10
CA PRO A 44 3.16 -5.51 -12.65
C PRO A 44 3.71 -4.79 -13.91
N ASP A 45 2.85 -4.06 -14.61
CA ASP A 45 3.18 -3.30 -15.82
C ASP A 45 3.47 -1.81 -15.55
N VAL A 46 3.88 -1.43 -14.33
CA VAL A 46 4.28 -0.05 -14.02
C VAL A 46 5.31 0.47 -15.04
N SER A 47 4.90 1.44 -15.86
CA SER A 47 5.76 2.03 -16.88
C SER A 47 6.85 2.90 -16.27
N PHE A 48 8.10 2.64 -16.66
CA PHE A 48 9.23 3.44 -16.25
C PHE A 48 9.06 4.91 -16.64
N VAL A 49 8.74 5.19 -17.90
CA VAL A 49 8.67 6.57 -18.41
C VAL A 49 7.49 7.33 -17.79
N ALA A 50 6.34 6.68 -17.62
CA ALA A 50 5.13 7.34 -17.15
C ALA A 50 5.09 7.54 -15.62
N LYS A 51 5.60 6.57 -14.84
CA LYS A 51 5.43 6.55 -13.39
C LYS A 51 6.74 6.71 -12.61
N ILE A 52 7.82 6.06 -13.03
CA ILE A 52 9.07 6.05 -12.26
C ILE A 52 9.98 7.24 -12.58
N LYS A 53 10.16 7.55 -13.87
CA LYS A 53 11.05 8.60 -14.33
C LYS A 53 10.70 9.98 -13.72
N PRO A 54 9.42 10.41 -13.63
CA PRO A 54 9.07 11.67 -12.99
C PRO A 54 9.50 11.72 -11.51
N ILE A 55 9.35 10.62 -10.77
CA ILE A 55 9.76 10.53 -9.36
C ILE A 55 11.28 10.70 -9.25
N ILE A 56 12.04 10.01 -10.11
CA ILE A 56 13.51 10.11 -10.14
C ILE A 56 13.98 11.51 -10.55
N ASP A 57 13.38 12.09 -11.59
CA ASP A 57 13.73 13.41 -12.09
C ASP A 57 13.45 14.52 -11.08
N ASN A 58 12.35 14.42 -10.32
CA ASN A 58 11.98 15.44 -9.36
C ASN A 58 12.81 15.36 -8.07
N ASN A 59 13.17 14.15 -7.64
CA ASN A 59 13.67 13.93 -6.28
C ASN A 59 15.16 13.52 -6.23
N CYS A 60 15.73 12.98 -7.30
CA CYS A 60 17.04 12.33 -7.23
C CYS A 60 18.12 13.04 -8.06
N ILE A 61 17.80 13.46 -9.29
CA ILE A 61 18.83 13.90 -10.25
C ILE A 61 19.55 15.19 -9.85
N ARG A 62 19.03 16.00 -8.92
CA ARG A 62 19.74 17.18 -8.41
C ARG A 62 21.16 16.83 -7.93
N CYS A 63 21.31 15.68 -7.29
CA CYS A 63 22.61 15.15 -6.88
C CYS A 63 23.09 14.04 -7.82
N HIS A 64 22.19 13.16 -8.26
CA HIS A 64 22.49 11.98 -9.08
C HIS A 64 22.45 12.25 -10.59
N ASN A 65 23.07 13.35 -11.03
CA ASN A 65 23.15 13.78 -12.43
C ASN A 65 24.47 13.40 -13.13
N GLY A 66 25.15 12.34 -12.67
CA GLY A 66 26.47 11.95 -13.17
C GLY A 66 27.65 12.59 -12.42
N SER A 67 27.42 13.59 -11.56
CA SER A 67 28.45 14.07 -10.62
C SER A 67 28.55 13.22 -9.35
N GLN A 68 27.48 12.49 -9.00
CA GLN A 68 27.44 11.55 -7.89
C GLN A 68 27.02 10.17 -8.41
N PHE A 69 27.68 9.12 -7.94
CA PHE A 69 27.25 7.75 -8.24
C PHE A 69 26.04 7.33 -7.37
N PRO A 70 25.04 6.62 -7.94
CA PRO A 70 24.85 6.36 -9.37
C PRO A 70 24.36 7.58 -10.15
N ASP A 71 24.62 7.57 -11.46
CA ASP A 71 23.95 8.47 -12.40
C ASP A 71 22.53 7.94 -12.68
N LEU A 72 21.51 8.74 -12.39
CA LEU A 72 20.11 8.36 -12.47
C LEU A 72 19.36 9.11 -13.59
N ARG A 73 20.07 9.76 -14.52
CA ARG A 73 19.45 10.51 -15.63
C ARG A 73 18.88 9.65 -16.75
N THR A 74 19.34 8.41 -16.86
CA THR A 74 18.96 7.49 -17.93
C THR A 74 18.26 6.26 -17.37
N TYR A 75 17.40 5.63 -18.15
CA TYR A 75 16.79 4.35 -17.79
C TYR A 75 17.85 3.34 -17.32
N THR A 76 18.89 3.12 -18.12
CA THR A 76 19.98 2.17 -17.81
C THR A 76 20.67 2.49 -16.48
N GLY A 77 20.89 3.77 -16.17
CA GLY A 77 21.47 4.18 -14.88
C GLY A 77 20.57 3.84 -13.69
N VAL A 78 19.26 4.08 -13.83
CA VAL A 78 18.25 3.77 -12.83
C VAL A 78 18.08 2.26 -12.68
N SER A 79 17.87 1.52 -13.77
CA SER A 79 17.63 0.07 -13.76
C SER A 79 18.84 -0.71 -13.22
N ASN A 80 20.07 -0.33 -13.60
CA ASN A 80 21.29 -0.96 -13.06
C ASN A 80 21.51 -0.67 -11.57
N SER A 81 20.81 0.32 -11.03
CA SER A 81 20.89 0.74 -9.63
C SER A 81 19.60 0.44 -8.86
N ALA A 82 18.64 -0.23 -9.47
CA ALA A 82 17.25 -0.34 -9.02
C ALA A 82 17.14 -0.85 -7.58
N GLN A 83 17.77 -1.97 -7.24
CA GLN A 83 17.72 -2.52 -5.88
C GLN A 83 18.37 -1.59 -4.86
N ARG A 84 19.46 -0.91 -5.23
CA ARG A 84 20.11 0.08 -4.34
C ARG A 84 19.21 1.29 -4.13
N VAL A 85 18.53 1.77 -5.17
CA VAL A 85 17.56 2.86 -5.08
C VAL A 85 16.41 2.43 -4.15
N GLN A 86 15.79 1.27 -4.38
CA GLN A 86 14.71 0.70 -3.55
C GLN A 86 15.10 0.66 -2.07
N ILE A 87 16.26 0.07 -1.73
CA ILE A 87 16.72 -0.02 -0.33
C ILE A 87 16.85 1.38 0.30
N ARG A 88 17.37 2.35 -0.45
CA ARG A 88 17.62 3.70 0.08
C ARG A 88 16.33 4.47 0.30
N VAL A 89 15.35 4.33 -0.58
CA VAL A 89 14.05 5.01 -0.47
C VAL A 89 13.14 4.34 0.57
N VAL A 90 13.11 3.01 0.64
CA VAL A 90 12.37 2.26 1.68
C VAL A 90 12.91 2.58 3.07
N ASN A 91 14.23 2.64 3.22
CA ASN A 91 14.87 3.04 4.49
C ASN A 91 14.83 4.56 4.73
N ARG A 92 14.23 5.35 3.84
CA ARG A 92 14.12 6.82 3.93
C ARG A 92 15.46 7.53 4.15
N THR A 93 16.53 6.97 3.59
CA THR A 93 17.88 7.58 3.64
C THR A 93 18.17 8.45 2.42
N MET A 94 17.35 8.33 1.37
CA MET A 94 17.36 9.19 0.20
C MET A 94 15.91 9.56 -0.15
N PRO A 95 15.66 10.77 -0.69
CA PRO A 95 16.66 11.82 -0.95
C PRO A 95 17.12 12.57 0.30
N ILE A 96 18.34 13.12 0.30
CA ILE A 96 18.84 13.96 1.41
C ILE A 96 18.13 15.32 1.37
N GLY A 97 17.58 15.75 2.50
CA GLY A 97 16.90 17.04 2.63
C GLY A 97 15.52 17.09 1.97
N GLY A 98 14.94 15.93 1.68
CA GLY A 98 13.58 15.76 1.17
C GLY A 98 13.04 14.40 1.59
N ALA A 99 11.82 14.08 1.17
CA ALA A 99 11.23 12.76 1.37
C ALA A 99 10.31 12.44 0.21
N LEU A 100 10.29 11.17 -0.19
CA LEU A 100 9.24 10.65 -1.06
C LEU A 100 7.97 10.38 -0.26
N THR A 101 6.82 10.41 -0.93
CA THR A 101 5.57 9.92 -0.36
C THR A 101 5.60 8.40 -0.21
N ASN A 102 4.66 7.83 0.55
CA ASN A 102 4.53 6.37 0.64
C ASN A 102 4.22 5.76 -0.74
N ASP A 103 3.37 6.42 -1.52
CA ASP A 103 2.95 5.95 -2.84
C ASP A 103 4.12 5.96 -3.84
N GLU A 104 4.99 6.98 -3.79
CA GLU A 104 6.20 7.03 -4.61
C GLU A 104 7.20 5.91 -4.23
N ILE A 105 7.35 5.64 -2.93
CA ILE A 105 8.18 4.54 -2.44
C ILE A 105 7.60 3.20 -2.91
N GLU A 106 6.28 3.05 -2.83
CA GLU A 106 5.57 1.84 -3.25
C GLU A 106 5.71 1.61 -4.76
N LEU A 107 5.51 2.64 -5.58
CA LEU A 107 5.69 2.57 -7.03
C LEU A 107 7.11 2.14 -7.40
N ILE A 108 8.13 2.73 -6.77
CA ILE A 108 9.52 2.33 -6.99
C ILE A 108 9.73 0.88 -6.57
N ARG A 109 9.29 0.48 -5.37
CA ARG A 109 9.41 -0.89 -4.89
C ARG A 109 8.80 -1.87 -5.89
N CYS A 110 7.54 -1.63 -6.27
CA CYS A 110 6.81 -2.49 -7.17
C CYS A 110 7.48 -2.62 -8.53
N TRP A 111 7.91 -1.50 -9.13
CA TRP A 111 8.62 -1.53 -10.40
C TRP A 111 9.92 -2.33 -10.31
N VAL A 112 10.69 -2.22 -9.22
CA VAL A 112 11.92 -3.01 -9.04
C VAL A 112 11.61 -4.49 -8.86
N GLU A 113 10.60 -4.84 -8.07
CA GLU A 113 10.19 -6.23 -7.83
C GLU A 113 9.64 -6.91 -9.10
N ASN A 114 9.03 -6.14 -10.01
CA ASN A 114 8.57 -6.61 -11.31
C ASN A 114 9.65 -6.55 -12.41
N GLY A 115 10.92 -6.42 -12.03
CA GLY A 115 12.05 -6.57 -12.96
C GLY A 115 12.56 -5.27 -13.57
N ALA A 116 12.15 -4.12 -13.05
CA ALA A 116 12.62 -2.80 -13.45
C ALA A 116 12.49 -2.54 -14.97
N LEU A 117 11.33 -2.87 -15.54
CA LEU A 117 11.08 -2.88 -16.99
C LEU A 117 11.12 -1.49 -17.62
N ASN A 118 11.44 -1.44 -18.92
CA ASN A 118 11.30 -0.26 -19.79
C ASN A 118 10.18 -0.50 -20.80
N ASN A 119 8.95 -0.27 -20.37
CA ASN A 119 7.70 -0.54 -21.10
C ASN A 119 6.85 0.72 -21.30
#